data_AF-A0A1C6CTD0-F1
#
_entry.id   AF-A0A1C6CTD0-F1
#
_cell.length_a   1.000
_cell.length_b   1.000
_cell.length_c   1.000
_cell.angle_alpha   90.00
_cell.angle_beta   90.00
_cell.angle_gamma   90.00
#
_symmetry.space_group_name_H-M   'P 1'
#
loop_
_entity.id
_entity.type
_entity.pdbx_description
1 polymer ?
#
loop_
_entity_poly.entity_id
_entity_poly.type
_entity_poly.pdbx_seq_one_letter_code
_entity_poly.pdbx_strand_id
1 'polypeptide(L)'
;MEMLKKEMEIMREKAEEVARKLEKFNGSEIRAGASSSRKLLFDMYLGSKYDYFKIVVPYSEDKTVKEYLLEVVDKTLKDDYTYYRATELEKKLIDYIKENKIKNAWVCEGELIIDVKGYTLDPIDLKYFNDYNFEINNGKLELAIKYEDDYEIFIEHIFDELYVTEYDGEGNECCIYCHEAECDCLENQIEEDDKCYCAELSESLMCANQEIEGLQEVIEKQKQEIEDLKNALAISEYLRKC
;
A
#
# COMPACT_ATOMS: atom_id res chain seq x y z
N MET A 1 -25.45 -13.37 3.13
CA MET A 1 -24.02 -12.96 3.10
C MET A 1 -23.11 -14.12 2.68
N GLU A 2 -23.26 -15.31 3.25
CA GLU A 2 -22.40 -16.48 2.96
C GLU A 2 -22.53 -17.02 1.52
N MET A 3 -23.75 -17.08 0.95
CA MET A 3 -23.95 -17.46 -0.46
C MET A 3 -23.26 -16.52 -1.46
N LEU A 4 -23.26 -15.20 -1.17
CA LEU A 4 -22.62 -14.21 -2.03
C LEU A 4 -21.09 -14.33 -1.99
N LYS A 5 -20.51 -14.67 -0.83
CA LYS A 5 -19.08 -14.95 -0.69
C LYS A 5 -18.66 -16.14 -1.55
N LYS A 6 -19.41 -17.24 -1.45
CA LYS A 6 -19.15 -18.48 -2.21
C LYS A 6 -19.28 -18.27 -3.72
N GLU A 7 -20.26 -17.49 -4.16
CA GLU A 7 -20.42 -17.15 -5.57
C GLU A 7 -19.25 -16.32 -6.09
N MET A 8 -18.83 -15.30 -5.34
CA MET A 8 -17.66 -14.47 -5.68
C MET A 8 -16.37 -15.28 -5.75
N GLU A 9 -16.18 -16.27 -4.87
CA GLU A 9 -15.05 -17.21 -4.95
C GLU A 9 -15.06 -18.00 -6.26
N ILE A 10 -16.20 -18.60 -6.62
CA ILE A 10 -16.33 -19.35 -7.89
C ILE A 10 -16.06 -18.44 -9.09
N MET A 11 -16.57 -17.21 -9.06
CA MET A 11 -16.30 -16.23 -10.13
C MET A 11 -14.81 -15.90 -10.24
N ARG A 12 -14.13 -15.67 -9.11
CA ARG A 12 -12.68 -15.40 -9.06
C ARG A 12 -11.88 -16.57 -9.60
N GLU A 13 -12.14 -17.79 -9.13
CA GLU A 13 -11.46 -19.00 -9.61
C GLU A 13 -11.60 -19.16 -11.13
N LYS A 14 -12.81 -18.90 -11.66
CA LYS A 14 -13.09 -18.99 -13.09
C LYS A 14 -12.38 -17.89 -13.89
N ALA A 15 -12.36 -16.67 -13.37
CA ALA A 15 -11.63 -15.55 -13.97
C ALA A 15 -10.12 -15.82 -14.01
N GLU A 16 -9.55 -16.33 -12.92
CA GLU A 16 -8.14 -16.73 -12.81
C GLU A 16 -7.80 -17.89 -13.76
N GLU A 17 -8.70 -18.85 -13.97
CA GLU A 17 -8.48 -19.90 -14.96
C GLU A 17 -8.46 -19.35 -16.40
N VAL A 18 -9.37 -18.42 -16.72
CA VAL A 18 -9.39 -17.74 -18.03
C VAL A 18 -8.10 -16.94 -18.23
N ALA A 19 -7.70 -16.12 -17.23
CA ALA A 19 -6.48 -15.32 -17.28
C ALA A 19 -5.24 -16.19 -17.53
N ARG A 20 -5.01 -17.24 -16.72
CA ARG A 20 -3.88 -18.16 -16.90
C ARG A 20 -3.82 -18.78 -18.29
N LYS A 21 -4.97 -19.01 -18.93
CA LYS A 21 -5.02 -19.50 -20.31
C LYS A 21 -4.63 -18.39 -21.28
N LEU A 22 -5.20 -17.19 -21.16
CA LEU A 22 -4.87 -16.04 -22.01
C LEU A 22 -3.38 -15.66 -21.93
N GLU A 23 -2.79 -15.67 -20.74
CA GLU A 23 -1.35 -15.38 -20.54
C GLU A 23 -0.48 -16.36 -21.33
N LYS A 24 -0.82 -17.65 -21.33
CA LYS A 24 -0.09 -18.66 -22.12
C LYS A 24 -0.20 -18.44 -23.63
N PHE A 25 -1.29 -17.83 -24.11
CA PHE A 25 -1.49 -17.57 -25.53
C PHE A 25 -0.85 -16.25 -25.98
N ASN A 26 -0.95 -15.19 -25.16
CA ASN A 26 -0.56 -13.83 -25.56
C ASN A 26 0.79 -13.37 -24.98
N GLY A 27 1.31 -14.04 -23.95
CA GLY A 27 2.56 -13.68 -23.28
C GLY A 27 2.50 -12.42 -22.40
N SER A 28 1.39 -11.68 -22.44
CA SER A 28 1.12 -10.55 -21.53
C SER A 28 0.72 -11.04 -20.14
N GLU A 29 1.12 -10.32 -19.09
CA GLU A 29 0.56 -10.46 -17.74
C GLU A 29 -0.92 -10.07 -17.76
N ILE A 30 -1.76 -10.89 -17.13
CA ILE A 30 -3.20 -10.65 -17.05
C ILE A 30 -3.65 -10.85 -15.61
N ARG A 31 -4.12 -9.77 -14.98
CA ARG A 31 -4.81 -9.87 -13.70
C ARG A 31 -6.29 -10.07 -13.93
N ALA A 32 -6.90 -10.87 -13.08
CA ALA A 32 -8.33 -11.15 -13.18
C ALA A 32 -9.00 -10.99 -11.83
N GLY A 33 -10.25 -10.53 -11.89
CA GLY A 33 -11.07 -10.29 -10.72
C GLY A 33 -12.54 -10.54 -11.00
N ALA A 34 -13.33 -10.35 -9.95
CA ALA A 34 -14.78 -10.41 -9.99
C ALA A 34 -15.34 -9.19 -9.25
N SER A 35 -16.43 -8.64 -9.77
CA SER A 35 -17.17 -7.57 -9.10
C SER A 35 -18.48 -8.09 -8.50
N SER A 36 -18.96 -7.41 -7.45
CA SER A 36 -20.27 -7.65 -6.83
C SER A 36 -21.44 -7.53 -7.82
N SER A 37 -21.24 -6.84 -8.95
CA SER A 37 -22.21 -6.72 -10.05
C SER A 37 -22.27 -7.94 -10.99
N ARG A 38 -21.73 -9.09 -10.58
CA ARG A 38 -21.65 -10.33 -11.38
C ARG A 38 -20.90 -10.14 -12.71
N LYS A 39 -19.75 -9.46 -12.67
CA LYS A 39 -18.86 -9.31 -13.84
C LYS A 39 -17.48 -9.87 -13.55
N LEU A 40 -16.88 -10.51 -14.55
CA LEU A 40 -15.47 -10.86 -14.58
C LEU A 40 -14.68 -9.69 -15.16
N LEU A 41 -13.55 -9.39 -14.55
CA LEU A 41 -12.65 -8.30 -14.92
C LEU A 41 -11.32 -8.89 -15.36
N PHE A 42 -10.77 -8.40 -16.47
CA PHE A 42 -9.48 -8.82 -16.99
C PHE A 42 -8.64 -7.59 -17.33
N ASP A 43 -7.56 -7.39 -16.59
CA ASP A 43 -6.60 -6.31 -16.78
C ASP A 43 -5.39 -6.87 -17.53
N MET A 44 -5.29 -6.54 -18.83
CA MET A 44 -4.27 -7.05 -19.74
C MET A 44 -3.14 -6.03 -19.92
N TYR A 45 -1.97 -6.30 -19.38
CA TYR A 45 -0.86 -5.35 -19.34
C TYR A 45 -0.10 -5.24 -20.68
N LEU A 46 0.27 -4.00 -21.06
CA LEU A 46 0.86 -3.66 -22.37
C LEU A 46 2.39 -3.76 -22.42
N GLY A 47 2.97 -4.84 -21.89
CA GLY A 47 4.42 -5.03 -21.83
C GLY A 47 5.14 -4.15 -20.78
N SER A 48 4.42 -3.24 -20.13
CA SER A 48 4.79 -2.59 -18.87
C SER A 48 3.92 -3.16 -17.74
N LYS A 49 4.30 -2.93 -16.48
CA LYS A 49 3.49 -3.32 -15.31
C LYS A 49 2.50 -2.23 -14.87
N TYR A 50 2.28 -1.22 -15.71
CA TYR A 50 1.53 -0.01 -15.34
C TYR A 50 0.32 0.24 -16.24
N ASP A 51 0.50 0.09 -17.56
CA ASP A 51 -0.57 0.36 -18.53
C ASP A 51 -1.27 -0.94 -18.90
N TYR A 52 -2.62 -0.92 -18.95
CA TYR A 52 -3.39 -2.12 -19.26
C TYR A 52 -4.72 -1.82 -19.97
N PHE A 53 -5.24 -2.82 -20.69
CA PHE A 53 -6.62 -2.83 -21.17
C PHE A 53 -7.49 -3.56 -20.15
N LYS A 54 -8.58 -2.93 -19.72
CA LYS A 54 -9.60 -3.52 -18.87
C LYS A 54 -10.74 -4.05 -19.72
N ILE A 55 -10.89 -5.36 -19.73
CA ILE A 55 -11.98 -6.06 -20.41
C ILE A 55 -12.96 -6.55 -19.35
N VAL A 56 -14.22 -6.18 -19.53
CA VAL A 56 -15.29 -6.55 -18.61
C VAL A 56 -16.25 -7.51 -19.31
N VAL A 57 -16.46 -8.68 -18.70
CA VAL A 57 -17.32 -9.74 -19.24
C VAL A 57 -18.42 -10.08 -18.22
N PRO A 58 -19.71 -10.06 -18.60
CA PRO A 58 -20.77 -10.51 -17.71
C PRO A 58 -20.60 -11.98 -17.32
N TYR A 59 -20.74 -12.26 -16.03
CA TYR A 59 -20.70 -13.63 -15.52
C TYR A 59 -22.03 -14.34 -15.75
N SER A 60 -21.92 -15.61 -16.11
CA SER A 60 -22.98 -16.61 -16.17
C SER A 60 -22.43 -17.97 -15.72
N GLU A 61 -23.17 -18.65 -14.86
CA GLU A 61 -22.79 -19.98 -14.34
C GLU A 61 -22.63 -21.00 -15.47
N ASP A 62 -23.52 -20.93 -16.46
CA ASP A 62 -23.60 -21.87 -17.58
C ASP A 62 -22.46 -21.73 -18.60
N LYS A 63 -21.81 -20.56 -18.66
CA LYS A 63 -20.69 -20.33 -19.59
C LYS A 63 -19.46 -21.11 -19.16
N THR A 64 -18.86 -21.85 -20.08
CA THR A 64 -17.58 -22.54 -19.88
C THR A 64 -16.40 -21.56 -19.96
N VAL A 65 -15.24 -21.97 -19.44
CA VAL A 65 -13.98 -21.20 -19.56
C VAL A 65 -13.64 -20.90 -21.02
N LYS A 66 -13.93 -21.82 -21.94
CA LYS A 66 -13.71 -21.63 -23.38
C LYS A 66 -14.56 -20.50 -23.96
N GLU A 67 -15.81 -20.39 -23.52
CA GLU A 67 -16.71 -19.32 -23.98
C GLU A 67 -16.24 -17.96 -23.46
N TYR A 68 -15.81 -17.88 -22.20
CA TYR A 68 -15.19 -16.66 -21.67
C TYR A 68 -13.92 -16.25 -22.43
N LEU A 69 -13.05 -17.21 -22.75
CA LEU A 69 -11.86 -16.93 -23.56
C LEU A 69 -12.21 -16.31 -24.92
N LEU A 70 -13.19 -16.90 -25.61
CA LEU A 70 -13.64 -16.40 -26.91
C LEU A 70 -14.24 -14.99 -26.79
N GLU A 71 -14.99 -14.72 -25.74
CA GLU A 71 -15.60 -13.41 -25.50
C GLU A 71 -14.56 -12.32 -25.19
N VAL A 72 -13.54 -12.64 -24.38
CA VAL A 72 -12.44 -11.70 -24.12
C VAL A 72 -11.67 -11.39 -25.40
N VAL A 73 -11.37 -12.41 -26.21
CA VAL A 73 -10.70 -12.23 -27.52
C VAL A 73 -11.58 -11.41 -28.47
N ASP A 74 -12.87 -11.72 -28.59
CA ASP A 74 -13.81 -10.99 -29.44
C ASP A 74 -13.93 -9.51 -29.04
N LYS A 75 -14.04 -9.21 -27.74
CA LYS A 75 -14.05 -7.83 -27.23
C LYS A 75 -12.75 -7.09 -27.54
N THR A 76 -11.60 -7.75 -27.39
CA THR A 76 -10.30 -7.18 -27.74
C THR A 76 -10.23 -6.81 -29.22
N LEU A 77 -10.67 -7.72 -30.11
CA LEU A 77 -10.66 -7.50 -31.56
C LEU A 77 -11.63 -6.40 -32.03
N LYS A 78 -12.65 -6.11 -31.23
CA LYS A 78 -13.67 -5.08 -31.50
C LYS A 78 -13.39 -3.75 -30.81
N ASP A 79 -12.25 -3.62 -30.13
CA ASP A 79 -11.92 -2.47 -29.29
C ASP A 79 -12.97 -2.17 -28.19
N ASP A 80 -13.65 -3.22 -27.69
CA ASP A 80 -14.61 -3.13 -26.58
C ASP A 80 -13.90 -3.34 -25.23
N TYR A 81 -13.05 -2.38 -24.88
CA TYR A 81 -12.30 -2.34 -23.63
C TYR A 81 -12.06 -0.89 -23.16
N THR A 82 -11.79 -0.74 -21.86
CA THR A 82 -11.32 0.54 -21.32
C THR A 82 -9.80 0.51 -21.29
N TYR A 83 -9.16 1.52 -21.85
CA TYR A 83 -7.71 1.65 -21.77
C TYR A 83 -7.32 2.53 -20.59
N TYR A 84 -6.48 2.00 -19.71
CA TYR A 84 -5.93 2.73 -18.59
C TYR A 84 -4.42 2.97 -18.80
N ARG A 85 -4.02 4.23 -18.59
CA ARG A 85 -2.62 4.68 -18.61
C ARG A 85 -2.27 5.20 -17.24
N ALA A 86 -1.27 4.58 -16.62
CA ALA A 86 -0.76 5.08 -15.35
C ALA A 86 -0.05 6.43 -15.59
N THR A 87 -0.35 7.40 -14.74
CA THR A 87 0.39 8.64 -14.60
C THR A 87 1.80 8.39 -14.08
N GLU A 88 2.70 9.37 -14.23
CA GLU A 88 4.06 9.25 -13.70
C GLU A 88 4.09 9.11 -12.17
N LEU A 89 3.13 9.72 -11.46
CA LEU A 89 2.97 9.56 -10.02
C LEU A 89 2.60 8.12 -9.66
N GLU A 90 1.61 7.54 -10.34
CA GLU A 90 1.19 6.16 -10.11
C GLU A 90 2.32 5.17 -10.36
N LYS A 91 3.11 5.36 -11.42
CA LYS A 91 4.29 4.52 -11.70
C LYS A 91 5.29 4.57 -10.55
N LYS A 92 5.62 5.77 -10.06
CA LYS A 92 6.54 5.95 -8.93
C LYS A 92 6.03 5.29 -7.65
N LEU A 93 4.74 5.43 -7.34
CA LEU A 93 4.12 4.79 -6.18
C LEU A 93 4.10 3.27 -6.30
N ILE A 94 3.74 2.72 -7.47
CA ILE A 94 3.76 1.27 -7.73
C ILE A 94 5.17 0.71 -7.55
N ASP A 95 6.18 1.41 -8.04
CA ASP A 95 7.58 1.02 -7.88
C ASP A 95 8.00 1.05 -6.42
N TYR A 96 7.71 2.14 -5.72
CA TYR A 96 8.04 2.32 -4.32
C TYR A 96 7.42 1.24 -3.42
N ILE A 97 6.11 0.97 -3.57
CA ILE A 97 5.39 -0.07 -2.82
C ILE A 97 6.05 -1.44 -3.04
N LYS A 98 6.38 -1.76 -4.30
CA LYS A 98 6.97 -3.06 -4.66
C LYS A 98 8.40 -3.20 -4.14
N GLU A 99 9.24 -2.19 -4.30
CA GLU A 99 10.65 -2.20 -3.88
C GLU A 99 10.78 -2.30 -2.36
N ASN A 100 9.92 -1.62 -1.62
CA ASN A 100 9.89 -1.62 -0.16
C ASN A 100 9.04 -2.76 0.43
N LYS A 101 8.39 -3.57 -0.41
CA LYS A 101 7.52 -4.70 0.00
C LYS A 101 6.39 -4.27 0.94
N ILE A 102 5.85 -3.07 0.69
CA ILE A 102 4.72 -2.55 1.46
C ILE A 102 3.53 -3.48 1.28
N LYS A 103 2.99 -3.97 2.38
CA LYS A 103 1.95 -5.02 2.37
C LYS A 103 0.54 -4.48 2.35
N ASN A 104 0.39 -3.26 2.83
CA ASN A 104 -0.89 -2.69 3.18
C ASN A 104 -1.33 -1.60 2.21
N ALA A 105 -0.67 -1.44 1.07
CA ALA A 105 -1.01 -0.41 0.09
C ALA A 105 -0.85 -0.88 -1.35
N TRP A 106 -1.71 -0.39 -2.24
CA TRP A 106 -1.59 -0.59 -3.68
C TRP A 106 -2.24 0.57 -4.45
N VAL A 107 -1.86 0.72 -5.72
CA VAL A 107 -2.44 1.72 -6.61
C VAL A 107 -3.43 1.04 -7.56
N CYS A 108 -4.60 1.65 -7.74
CA CYS A 108 -5.63 1.18 -8.66
C CYS A 108 -6.34 2.38 -9.30
N GLU A 109 -6.33 2.45 -10.64
CA GLU A 109 -7.22 3.34 -11.41
C GLU A 109 -7.23 4.83 -11.01
N GLY A 110 -6.09 5.41 -10.65
CA GLY A 110 -6.03 6.80 -10.20
C GLY A 110 -6.05 6.95 -8.69
N GLU A 111 -6.11 5.86 -7.93
CA GLU A 111 -6.26 5.90 -6.48
C GLU A 111 -5.14 5.13 -5.77
N LEU A 112 -4.64 5.68 -4.66
CA LEU A 112 -3.83 4.96 -3.69
C LEU A 112 -4.78 4.38 -2.64
N ILE A 113 -4.76 3.06 -2.51
CA ILE A 113 -5.57 2.31 -1.57
C ILE A 113 -4.66 1.80 -0.46
N ILE A 114 -5.08 2.02 0.79
CA ILE A 114 -4.35 1.58 1.99
C ILE A 114 -5.30 0.76 2.87
N ASP A 115 -4.89 -0.45 3.20
CA ASP A 115 -5.54 -1.34 4.16
C ASP A 115 -4.88 -1.21 5.53
N VAL A 116 -5.67 -1.06 6.58
CA VAL A 116 -5.18 -1.07 7.97
C VAL A 116 -6.02 -2.08 8.75
N LYS A 117 -5.35 -3.11 9.31
CA LYS A 117 -5.96 -4.12 10.20
C LYS A 117 -7.28 -4.74 9.68
N GLY A 118 -7.39 -4.94 8.37
CA GLY A 118 -8.56 -5.59 7.74
C GLY A 118 -9.67 -4.64 7.27
N TYR A 119 -9.42 -3.33 7.30
CA TYR A 119 -10.28 -2.29 6.74
C TYR A 119 -9.52 -1.51 5.67
N THR A 120 -10.18 -1.22 4.55
CA THR A 120 -9.65 -0.36 3.49
C THR A 120 -10.05 1.08 3.78
N LEU A 121 -9.08 1.99 3.90
CA LEU A 121 -9.34 3.42 4.03
C LEU A 121 -10.02 3.97 2.78
N ASP A 122 -10.66 5.12 2.90
CA ASP A 122 -11.20 5.83 1.74
C ASP A 122 -10.07 6.06 0.71
N PRO A 123 -10.25 5.62 -0.55
CA PRO A 123 -9.17 5.71 -1.54
C PRO A 123 -8.72 7.15 -1.76
N ILE A 124 -7.41 7.32 -1.80
CA ILE A 124 -6.78 8.62 -2.02
C ILE A 124 -6.69 8.88 -3.51
N ASP A 125 -7.46 9.85 -4.01
CA ASP A 125 -7.52 10.19 -5.43
C ASP A 125 -6.25 10.93 -5.89
N LEU A 126 -5.42 10.23 -6.65
CA LEU A 126 -4.13 10.69 -7.17
C LEU A 126 -4.27 11.75 -8.27
N LYS A 127 -5.48 12.01 -8.81
CA LYS A 127 -5.68 13.01 -9.87
C LYS A 127 -5.47 14.44 -9.37
N TYR A 128 -5.54 14.68 -8.06
CA TYR A 128 -5.39 16.00 -7.43
C TYR A 128 -3.93 16.36 -7.10
N PHE A 129 -2.97 15.47 -7.37
CA PHE A 129 -1.57 15.59 -6.94
C PHE A 129 -0.64 16.35 -7.91
N ASN A 130 -1.19 17.19 -8.78
CA ASN A 130 -0.39 17.76 -9.85
C ASN A 130 0.68 18.78 -9.41
N ASP A 131 0.67 19.29 -8.17
CA ASP A 131 1.54 20.42 -7.79
C ASP A 131 2.27 20.31 -6.44
N TYR A 132 2.01 19.32 -5.57
CA TYR A 132 2.61 19.26 -4.22
C TYR A 132 3.44 17.99 -3.97
N ASN A 133 4.60 18.23 -3.36
CA ASN A 133 5.72 17.35 -3.00
C ASN A 133 5.43 15.83 -2.95
N PHE A 134 5.65 15.15 -4.08
CA PHE A 134 6.07 13.75 -4.07
C PHE A 134 7.60 13.75 -3.94
N GLU A 135 8.12 13.74 -2.71
CA GLU A 135 9.54 13.60 -2.45
C GLU A 135 9.82 12.29 -1.73
N ILE A 136 10.70 11.47 -2.30
CA ILE A 136 11.25 10.29 -1.63
C ILE A 136 12.53 10.75 -0.94
N ASN A 137 12.44 11.14 0.33
CA ASN A 137 13.58 11.60 1.12
C ASN A 137 14.11 10.48 2.00
N ASN A 138 15.36 10.03 1.74
CA ASN A 138 16.05 9.01 2.53
C ASN A 138 15.25 7.70 2.75
N GLY A 139 14.44 7.29 1.78
CA GLY A 139 13.60 6.09 1.87
C GLY A 139 12.27 6.29 2.57
N LYS A 140 11.98 7.49 3.09
CA LYS A 140 10.65 7.89 3.57
C LYS A 140 9.83 8.44 2.41
N LEU A 141 8.63 7.89 2.22
CA LEU A 141 7.60 8.49 1.40
C LEU A 141 6.97 9.58 2.26
N GLU A 142 7.08 10.83 1.83
CA GLU A 142 6.37 11.95 2.41
C GLU A 142 5.42 12.45 1.33
N LEU A 143 4.12 12.28 1.57
CA LEU A 143 3.09 12.67 0.62
C LEU A 143 2.14 13.64 1.31
N ALA A 144 2.15 14.91 0.90
CA ALA A 144 1.21 15.92 1.37
C ALA A 144 0.09 16.14 0.33
N ILE A 145 -1.16 15.91 0.71
CA ILE A 145 -2.34 16.06 -0.14
C ILE A 145 -3.13 17.25 0.35
N LYS A 146 -3.39 18.25 -0.51
CA LYS A 146 -4.32 19.33 -0.20
C LYS A 146 -5.65 19.05 -0.91
N TYR A 147 -6.66 18.61 -0.17
CA TYR A 147 -7.99 18.36 -0.74
C TYR A 147 -8.92 19.54 -0.42
N GLU A 148 -9.51 20.12 -1.45
CA GLU A 148 -10.58 21.15 -1.38
C GLU A 148 -10.42 22.21 -0.27
N ASP A 149 -9.20 22.69 -0.06
CA ASP A 149 -8.83 23.77 0.88
C ASP A 149 -9.04 23.52 2.40
N ASP A 150 -9.52 22.35 2.83
CA ASP A 150 -9.91 22.12 4.24
C ASP A 150 -9.07 21.08 5.01
N TYR A 151 -8.23 20.27 4.34
CA TYR A 151 -7.38 19.28 5.01
C TYR A 151 -6.06 18.95 4.26
N GLU A 152 -5.01 18.71 5.05
CA GLU A 152 -3.70 18.22 4.59
C GLU A 152 -3.49 16.76 5.04
N ILE A 153 -3.34 15.85 4.09
CA ILE A 153 -3.06 14.44 4.40
C ILE A 153 -1.57 14.18 4.22
N PHE A 154 -0.95 13.56 5.23
CA PHE A 154 0.43 13.10 5.24
C PHE A 154 0.47 11.58 5.24
N ILE A 155 1.23 11.00 4.31
CA ILE A 155 1.49 9.55 4.32
C ILE A 155 2.94 9.31 4.72
N GLU A 156 3.14 8.46 5.73
CA GLU A 156 4.46 8.03 6.19
C GLU A 156 4.68 6.55 5.94
N HIS A 157 5.90 6.18 5.55
CA HIS A 157 6.34 4.79 5.46
C HIS A 157 7.05 4.36 6.75
N ILE A 158 6.47 3.39 7.45
CA ILE A 158 7.03 2.80 8.67
C ILE A 158 7.11 1.28 8.48
N PHE A 159 8.32 0.73 8.52
CA PHE A 159 8.63 -0.69 8.25
C PHE A 159 8.19 -1.21 6.88
N ASP A 160 7.07 -1.92 6.80
CA ASP A 160 6.49 -2.48 5.57
C ASP A 160 5.03 -2.04 5.39
N GLU A 161 4.66 -0.92 6.02
CA GLU A 161 3.32 -0.34 6.00
C GLU A 161 3.34 1.17 5.76
N LEU A 162 2.27 1.69 5.14
CA LEU A 162 1.96 3.11 5.04
C LEU A 162 0.95 3.52 6.10
N TYR A 163 1.21 4.65 6.73
CA TYR A 163 0.37 5.30 7.73
C TYR A 163 -0.09 6.65 7.21
N VAL A 164 -1.34 7.01 7.51
CA VAL A 164 -1.96 8.25 7.05
C VAL A 164 -2.29 9.11 8.26
N THR A 165 -1.87 10.36 8.22
CA THR A 165 -2.13 11.40 9.21
C THR A 165 -2.82 12.56 8.52
N GLU A 166 -4.01 12.94 8.98
CA GLU A 166 -4.73 14.07 8.43
C GLU A 166 -4.60 15.29 9.36
N TYR A 167 -4.54 16.48 8.77
CA TYR A 167 -4.50 17.76 9.47
C TYR A 167 -5.65 18.62 8.96
N ASP A 168 -6.31 19.34 9.85
CA ASP A 168 -7.33 20.31 9.47
C ASP A 168 -6.73 21.56 8.81
N GLY A 169 -7.61 22.44 8.31
CA GLY A 169 -7.23 23.74 7.74
C GLY A 169 -6.55 24.71 8.70
N GLU A 170 -6.46 24.40 10.00
CA GLU A 170 -5.72 25.16 11.01
C GLU A 170 -4.33 24.56 11.31
N GLY A 171 -4.02 23.39 10.71
CA GLY A 171 -2.76 22.67 10.90
C GLY A 171 -2.72 21.84 12.18
N ASN A 172 -3.87 21.60 12.81
CA ASN A 172 -3.97 20.65 13.91
C ASN A 172 -4.11 19.24 13.37
N GLU A 173 -3.43 18.30 14.01
CA GLU A 173 -3.50 16.89 13.65
C GLU A 173 -4.90 16.35 13.92
N CYS A 174 -5.70 16.21 12.86
CA CYS A 174 -6.99 15.56 12.86
C CYS A 174 -6.76 14.09 12.55
N CYS A 175 -6.32 13.35 13.56
CA CYS A 175 -6.16 11.89 13.51
C CYS A 175 -5.01 11.39 12.62
N ILE A 176 -4.06 10.69 13.24
CA ILE A 176 -3.49 9.48 12.63
C ILE A 176 -4.68 8.54 12.46
N TYR A 177 -4.92 7.96 11.28
CA TYR A 177 -5.92 6.88 11.15
C TYR A 177 -5.44 5.63 11.89
N CYS A 178 -5.49 5.70 13.21
CA CYS A 178 -5.22 4.67 14.19
C CYS A 178 -6.56 4.36 14.84
N HIS A 179 -7.37 3.54 14.17
CA HIS A 179 -8.56 2.87 14.74
C HIS A 179 -9.70 3.80 15.25
N GLU A 180 -10.84 3.77 14.56
CA GLU A 180 -12.14 4.22 15.08
C GLU A 180 -12.69 3.30 16.21
N ALA A 181 -11.95 3.24 17.31
CA ALA A 181 -12.49 2.98 18.65
C ALA A 181 -11.81 3.85 19.71
N GLU A 182 -10.86 4.72 19.32
CA GLU A 182 -10.24 5.73 20.20
C GLU A 182 -10.15 7.11 19.52
N CYS A 183 -10.85 7.34 18.40
CA CYS A 183 -10.95 8.65 17.75
C CYS A 183 -12.35 9.27 17.94
N ASP A 184 -12.91 9.16 19.14
CA ASP A 184 -13.96 10.12 19.52
C ASP A 184 -13.28 11.48 19.71
N CYS A 185 -13.70 12.43 18.89
CA CYS A 185 -13.25 13.82 18.86
C CYS A 185 -12.84 14.34 20.24
N LEU A 186 -11.55 14.68 20.35
CA LEU A 186 -10.82 15.21 21.52
C LEU A 186 -11.33 16.55 22.08
N GLU A 187 -12.58 16.97 21.79
CA GLU A 187 -13.10 18.26 22.25
C GLU A 187 -14.44 18.25 22.99
N ASN A 188 -15.18 17.13 23.09
CA ASN A 188 -16.55 17.24 23.64
C ASN A 188 -16.96 16.43 24.86
N GLN A 189 -16.14 15.56 25.48
CA GLN A 189 -16.49 15.00 26.80
C GLN A 189 -15.27 14.80 27.71
N ILE A 190 -14.69 15.92 28.17
CA ILE A 190 -13.99 15.92 29.45
C ILE A 190 -15.05 15.92 30.56
N GLU A 191 -15.53 14.74 30.96
CA GLU A 191 -16.12 14.54 32.29
C GLU A 191 -15.33 13.45 33.05
N GLU A 192 -14.28 13.96 33.67
CA GLU A 192 -13.63 13.58 34.95
C GLU A 192 -13.08 12.18 35.26
N ASP A 193 -13.32 11.09 34.51
CA ASP A 193 -12.81 9.77 34.94
C ASP A 193 -11.72 9.08 34.07
N ASP A 194 -11.41 9.57 32.86
CA ASP A 194 -10.49 8.87 31.93
C ASP A 194 -9.10 9.50 31.75
N LYS A 195 -8.55 10.11 32.81
CA LYS A 195 -7.16 10.62 32.80
C LYS A 195 -6.06 9.54 32.82
N CYS A 196 -6.41 8.25 32.87
CA CYS A 196 -5.40 7.19 32.96
C CYS A 196 -4.91 6.65 31.61
N TYR A 197 -5.71 6.65 30.53
CA TYR A 197 -5.39 5.84 29.35
C TYR A 197 -4.46 6.54 28.33
N CYS A 198 -4.63 7.84 28.10
CA CYS A 198 -3.72 8.62 27.23
C CYS A 198 -2.32 8.79 27.84
N ALA A 199 -2.21 8.74 29.18
CA ALA A 199 -0.93 8.73 29.86
C ALA A 199 -0.18 7.42 29.60
N GLU A 200 -0.87 6.28 29.56
CA GLU A 200 -0.25 4.96 29.33
C GLU A 200 0.25 4.76 27.89
N LEU A 201 -0.44 5.28 26.88
CA LEU A 201 0.00 5.24 25.47
C LEU A 201 1.13 6.24 25.18
N SER A 202 1.07 7.44 25.77
CA SER A 202 2.18 8.42 25.73
C SER A 202 3.41 7.89 26.46
N GLU A 203 3.24 7.27 27.65
CA GLU A 203 4.32 6.61 28.37
C GLU A 203 4.86 5.40 27.60
N SER A 204 4.01 4.61 26.94
CA SER A 204 4.45 3.48 26.12
C SER A 204 5.24 3.92 24.89
N LEU A 205 4.83 5.00 24.22
CA LEU A 205 5.58 5.59 23.10
C LEU A 205 6.89 6.23 23.57
N MET A 206 6.87 6.91 24.74
CA MET A 206 8.08 7.45 25.36
C MET A 206 9.03 6.34 25.81
N CYS A 207 8.53 5.22 26.33
CA CYS A 207 9.33 4.05 26.69
C CYS A 207 9.91 3.38 25.45
N ALA A 208 9.13 3.23 24.37
CA ALA A 208 9.63 2.70 23.10
C ALA A 208 10.70 3.61 22.48
N ASN A 209 10.54 4.94 22.56
CA ASN A 209 11.55 5.89 22.12
C ASN A 209 12.81 5.86 23.00
N GLN A 210 12.68 5.70 24.31
CA GLN A 210 13.81 5.50 25.22
C GLN A 210 14.53 4.17 24.98
N GLU A 211 13.79 3.11 24.63
CA GLU A 211 14.37 1.83 24.22
C GLU A 211 15.13 1.95 22.89
N ILE A 212 14.61 2.72 21.94
CA ILE A 212 15.30 3.02 20.66
C ILE A 212 16.58 3.82 20.90
N GLU A 213 16.55 4.86 21.74
CA GLU A 213 17.75 5.63 22.11
C GLU A 213 18.78 4.74 22.82
N GLY A 214 18.34 3.88 23.75
CA GLY A 214 19.20 2.91 24.43
C GLY A 214 19.81 1.89 23.47
N LEU A 215 19.06 1.41 22.48
CA LEU A 215 19.57 0.53 21.43
C LEU A 215 20.58 1.24 20.53
N GLN A 216 20.40 2.53 20.25
CA GLN A 216 21.38 3.34 19.51
C GLN A 216 22.69 3.49 20.27
N GLU A 217 22.66 3.72 21.59
CA GLU A 217 23.88 3.75 22.42
C GLU A 217 24.59 2.39 22.45
N VAL A 218 23.84 1.28 22.52
CA VAL A 218 24.41 -0.08 22.47
C VAL A 218 25.06 -0.34 21.11
N ILE A 219 24.42 0.06 20.01
CA ILE A 219 24.99 -0.08 18.66
C ILE A 219 26.29 0.72 18.53
N GLU A 220 26.32 1.95 19.05
CA GLU A 220 27.52 2.79 18.95
C GLU A 220 28.68 2.24 19.79
N LYS A 221 28.37 1.68 20.97
CA LYS A 221 29.36 0.97 21.79
C LYS A 221 29.88 -0.29 21.09
N GLN A 222 29.02 -1.07 20.44
CA GLN A 222 29.43 -2.25 19.68
C GLN A 222 30.29 -1.89 18.46
N LYS A 223 30.01 -0.77 17.78
CA LYS A 223 30.89 -0.28 16.70
C LYS A 223 32.29 0.06 17.22
N GLN A 224 32.38 0.72 18.37
CA GLN A 224 33.66 1.06 18.99
C GLN A 224 34.46 -0.20 19.39
N GLU A 225 33.80 -1.19 20.00
CA GLU A 225 34.45 -2.47 20.35
C GLU A 225 34.94 -3.24 19.11
N ILE A 226 34.18 -3.22 18.02
CA ILE A 226 34.61 -3.81 16.74
C ILE A 226 35.86 -3.10 16.21
N GLU A 227 35.92 -1.78 16.30
CA GLU A 227 37.07 -1.01 15.81
C GLU A 227 38.33 -1.26 16.65
N ASP A 228 38.18 -1.35 17.97
CA ASP A 228 39.28 -1.71 18.88
C ASP A 228 39.79 -3.14 18.61
N LEU A 229 38.89 -4.08 18.34
CA LEU A 229 39.25 -5.45 17.96
C LEU A 229 40.00 -5.49 16.61
N LYS A 230 39.58 -4.70 15.62
CA LYS A 230 40.32 -4.58 14.35
C LYS A 230 41.73 -4.03 14.57
N ASN A 231 41.89 -3.02 15.42
CA ASN A 231 43.18 -2.44 15.75
C ASN A 231 44.09 -3.45 16.46
N ALA A 232 43.56 -4.19 17.43
CA ALA A 232 44.30 -5.24 18.13
C ALA A 232 44.72 -6.37 17.18
N LEU A 233 43.84 -6.76 16.24
CA LEU A 233 44.15 -7.74 15.21
C LEU A 233 45.31 -7.27 14.32
N ALA A 234 45.24 -6.03 13.82
CA ALA A 234 46.28 -5.43 12.98
C ALA A 234 47.65 -5.38 13.69
N ILE A 235 47.68 -5.04 14.98
CA ILE A 235 48.90 -5.08 15.80
C ILE A 235 49.43 -6.52 15.91
N SER A 236 48.55 -7.49 16.16
CA SER A 236 48.94 -8.90 16.28
C SER A 236 49.53 -9.46 14.96
N GLU A 237 48.97 -9.06 13.82
CA GLU A 237 49.44 -9.46 12.50
C GLU A 237 50.80 -8.83 12.17
N TYR A 238 51.02 -7.58 12.59
CA TYR A 238 52.32 -6.92 12.47
C TYR A 238 53.39 -7.62 13.32
N LEU A 239 53.07 -7.94 14.59
CA LEU A 239 53.98 -8.64 15.49
C LEU A 239 54.32 -10.07 15.01
N ARG A 240 53.43 -10.74 14.28
CA ARG A 240 53.71 -12.05 13.65
C ARG A 240 54.66 -11.98 12.45
N LYS A 241 54.88 -10.79 11.87
CA LYS A 241 55.77 -10.57 10.73
C LYS A 241 57.16 -10.08 11.15
N CYS A 242 57.37 -9.78 12.43
CA CYS A 242 58.67 -9.45 13.03
C CYS A 242 59.28 -10.67 13.69
#